data_AF-A0A7Z8D3J7-F1
#
_entry.id   AF-A0A7Z8D3J7-F1
#
_cell.length_a   1.000
_cell.length_b   1.000
_cell.length_c   1.000
_cell.angle_alpha   90.00
_cell.angle_beta   90.00
_cell.angle_gamma   90.00
#
_symmetry.space_group_name_H-M   'P 1'
#
loop_
_entity.id
_entity.type
_entity.pdbx_description
1 polymer ?
#
loop_
_entity_poly.entity_id
_entity_poly.type
_entity_poly.pdbx_seq_one_letter_code
_entity_poly.pdbx_strand_id
1 'polypeptide(L)'
;MNEPLFLEAVLQEKIWGGTKLKDVFGYSLQSDKVGECWAISAHPNGPSIVKNGPYKGLTLAEVWSQHRDLFGNAKGDVFPLLTKILDANDDLSVQVHPNDAYGLKHEGELGKTECWYVIDADEGSEIIYGHHAKSKEELEQMIESGQWDQLLRRIKVNKGDFFHVQSGTIHAIGAGIMILETQQSSDTTYRVYDYDRKDDQGNLRELHIQQSIDVTTIPHIDPVLHIETKNHENVEVTTYVESDFFDVYEWDITGKADFTATAPYTLVSVLAGEGKLSLVDGSSYPLTKGVHFILPNGIKQWSIDGKLQIIASTPGNENR
;
A
#
# COMPACT_ATOMS: atom_id res chain seq x y z
N MET A 1 -24.35 -9.91 -12.49
CA MET A 1 -24.57 -10.00 -11.03
C MET A 1 -23.41 -9.26 -10.40
N ASN A 2 -23.66 -8.24 -9.59
CA ASN A 2 -22.60 -7.39 -9.05
C ASN A 2 -22.22 -7.94 -7.68
N GLU A 3 -21.22 -8.81 -7.65
CA GLU A 3 -20.68 -9.38 -6.42
C GLU A 3 -19.29 -8.81 -6.10
N PRO A 4 -18.85 -8.84 -4.83
CA PRO A 4 -17.53 -8.37 -4.46
C PRO A 4 -16.46 -9.30 -5.07
N LEU A 5 -15.35 -8.74 -5.50
CA LEU A 5 -14.22 -9.51 -6.04
C LEU A 5 -13.27 -9.84 -4.88
N PHE A 6 -13.42 -11.02 -4.26
CA PHE A 6 -12.45 -11.47 -3.25
C PHE A 6 -11.18 -11.95 -3.94
N LEU A 7 -10.04 -11.56 -3.38
CA LEU A 7 -8.75 -11.73 -4.03
C LEU A 7 -7.87 -12.72 -3.27
N GLU A 8 -7.12 -13.51 -4.03
CA GLU A 8 -6.00 -14.29 -3.54
C GLU A 8 -4.73 -13.46 -3.69
N ALA A 9 -4.08 -13.18 -2.56
CA ALA A 9 -2.88 -12.38 -2.49
C ALA A 9 -1.65 -13.18 -2.97
N VAL A 10 -0.62 -12.46 -3.41
CA VAL A 10 0.67 -13.05 -3.80
C VAL A 10 1.71 -12.71 -2.73
N LEU A 11 2.40 -13.71 -2.20
CA LEU A 11 3.44 -13.53 -1.18
C LEU A 11 4.83 -13.48 -1.83
N GLN A 12 5.63 -12.49 -1.45
CA GLN A 12 6.96 -12.25 -2.03
C GLN A 12 8.05 -12.38 -0.97
N GLU A 13 9.12 -13.10 -1.31
CA GLU A 13 10.32 -13.15 -0.50
C GLU A 13 11.12 -11.86 -0.61
N LYS A 14 11.69 -11.44 0.51
CA LYS A 14 12.58 -10.28 0.59
C LYS A 14 13.67 -10.60 1.59
N ILE A 15 14.88 -10.09 1.35
CA ILE A 15 16.03 -10.31 2.25
C ILE A 15 15.79 -9.80 3.68
N TRP A 16 14.88 -8.85 3.83
CA TRP A 16 14.44 -8.24 5.09
C TRP A 16 13.12 -8.82 5.63
N GLY A 17 12.52 -9.79 4.93
CA GLY A 17 11.23 -10.37 5.29
C GLY A 17 11.30 -11.29 6.50
N GLY A 18 10.12 -11.67 7.02
CA GLY A 18 9.98 -12.46 8.23
C GLY A 18 8.82 -13.45 8.18
N THR A 19 8.27 -13.73 9.36
CA THR A 19 7.15 -14.68 9.54
C THR A 19 5.88 -14.03 10.07
N LYS A 20 5.84 -12.73 10.39
CA LYS A 20 4.67 -12.10 11.01
C LYS A 20 3.45 -12.17 10.07
N LEU A 21 3.62 -12.22 8.75
CA LEU A 21 2.50 -12.49 7.81
C LEU A 21 1.77 -13.81 8.09
N LYS A 22 2.49 -14.86 8.55
CA LYS A 22 1.88 -16.10 9.03
C LYS A 22 1.32 -15.93 10.43
N ASP A 23 2.11 -15.40 11.34
CA ASP A 23 1.79 -15.42 12.77
C ASP A 23 0.62 -14.48 13.10
N VAL A 24 0.49 -13.38 12.36
CA VAL A 24 -0.51 -12.33 12.55
C VAL A 24 -1.76 -12.56 11.68
N PHE A 25 -1.60 -12.98 10.42
CA PHE A 25 -2.71 -13.13 9.45
C PHE A 25 -3.05 -14.57 9.08
N GLY A 26 -2.26 -15.55 9.50
CA GLY A 26 -2.48 -16.96 9.18
C GLY A 26 -2.12 -17.34 7.74
N TYR A 27 -1.36 -16.51 7.02
CA TYR A 27 -0.97 -16.82 5.65
C TYR A 27 -0.01 -18.01 5.58
N SER A 28 -0.11 -18.78 4.50
CA SER A 28 0.78 -19.90 4.22
C SER A 28 2.03 -19.39 3.50
N LEU A 29 3.15 -19.30 4.20
CA LEU A 29 4.41 -18.79 3.64
C LEU A 29 5.18 -19.89 2.90
N GLN A 30 5.89 -19.51 1.84
CA GLN A 30 6.87 -20.37 1.17
C GLN A 30 8.21 -20.49 1.91
N SER A 31 8.53 -19.54 2.80
CA SER A 31 9.76 -19.49 3.60
C SER A 31 9.59 -18.61 4.83
N ASP A 32 10.67 -18.43 5.60
CA ASP A 32 10.78 -17.52 6.74
C ASP A 32 11.26 -16.11 6.36
N LYS A 33 11.39 -15.82 5.06
CA LYS A 33 11.84 -14.52 4.51
C LYS A 33 10.75 -13.82 3.68
N VAL A 34 9.47 -14.05 3.98
CA VAL A 34 8.38 -13.39 3.25
C VAL A 34 8.21 -11.97 3.78
N GLY A 35 8.52 -10.97 2.94
CA GLY A 35 8.47 -9.56 3.33
C GLY A 35 7.21 -8.84 2.87
N GLU A 36 6.57 -9.30 1.79
CA GLU A 36 5.43 -8.61 1.20
C GLU A 36 4.27 -9.57 0.92
N CYS A 37 3.06 -9.14 1.23
CA CYS A 37 1.81 -9.71 0.75
C CYS A 37 1.17 -8.71 -0.21
N TRP A 38 1.18 -9.01 -1.50
CA TRP A 38 0.50 -8.23 -2.53
C TRP A 38 -0.98 -8.58 -2.52
N ALA A 39 -1.69 -7.87 -1.65
CA ALA A 39 -3.07 -8.14 -1.25
C ALA A 39 -4.10 -7.83 -2.35
N ILE A 40 -3.95 -6.66 -2.99
CA ILE A 40 -4.78 -6.21 -4.10
C ILE A 40 -3.84 -5.71 -5.19
N SER A 41 -3.59 -6.53 -6.19
CA SER A 41 -2.58 -6.26 -7.20
C SER A 41 -3.09 -6.66 -8.58
N ALA A 42 -2.90 -5.78 -9.56
CA ALA A 42 -2.92 -6.14 -10.98
C ALA A 42 -1.53 -6.05 -11.61
N HIS A 43 -0.50 -5.81 -10.79
CA HIS A 43 0.85 -5.57 -11.28
C HIS A 43 1.46 -6.88 -11.84
N PRO A 44 2.14 -6.86 -13.01
CA PRO A 44 2.64 -8.08 -13.66
C PRO A 44 3.53 -8.98 -12.79
N ASN A 45 4.30 -8.39 -11.85
CA ASN A 45 5.19 -9.12 -10.95
C ASN A 45 4.46 -9.95 -9.87
N GLY A 46 3.15 -9.73 -9.68
CA GLY A 46 2.38 -10.46 -8.68
C GLY A 46 0.89 -10.13 -8.73
N PRO A 47 0.18 -10.46 -9.82
CA PRO A 47 -1.23 -10.14 -9.95
C PRO A 47 -2.09 -11.04 -9.04
N SER A 48 -3.00 -10.44 -8.29
CA SER A 48 -3.98 -11.16 -7.48
C SER A 48 -5.00 -11.90 -8.37
N ILE A 49 -5.48 -13.05 -7.89
CA ILE A 49 -6.47 -13.88 -8.59
C ILE A 49 -7.83 -13.73 -7.92
N VAL A 50 -8.90 -13.60 -8.71
CA VAL A 50 -10.27 -13.55 -8.17
C VAL A 50 -10.69 -14.94 -7.68
N LYS A 51 -11.20 -15.02 -6.45
CA LYS A 51 -11.52 -16.28 -5.75
C LYS A 51 -12.96 -16.76 -5.95
N ASN A 52 -13.86 -15.88 -6.35
CA ASN A 52 -15.30 -16.12 -6.39
C ASN A 52 -15.96 -15.61 -7.67
N GLY A 53 -17.21 -16.02 -7.85
CA GLY A 53 -18.06 -15.45 -8.88
C GLY A 53 -17.74 -15.86 -10.31
N PRO A 54 -18.33 -15.13 -11.28
CA PRO A 54 -18.13 -15.39 -12.70
C PRO A 54 -16.70 -15.11 -13.17
N TYR A 55 -15.93 -14.32 -12.43
CA TYR A 55 -14.54 -13.95 -12.76
C TYR A 55 -13.51 -14.82 -12.04
N LYS A 56 -13.95 -15.84 -11.29
CA LYS A 56 -13.06 -16.72 -10.53
C LYS A 56 -11.96 -17.30 -11.43
N GLY A 57 -10.72 -17.22 -10.96
CA GLY A 57 -9.55 -17.73 -11.66
C GLY A 57 -8.91 -16.75 -12.65
N LEU A 58 -9.57 -15.62 -12.95
CA LEU A 58 -8.95 -14.52 -13.67
C LEU A 58 -8.06 -13.70 -12.74
N THR A 59 -6.97 -13.18 -13.29
CA THR A 59 -6.16 -12.15 -12.63
C THR A 59 -6.90 -10.81 -12.57
N LEU A 60 -6.58 -9.97 -11.60
CA LEU A 60 -7.16 -8.62 -11.54
C LEU A 60 -6.84 -7.79 -12.80
N ALA A 61 -5.69 -8.02 -13.43
CA ALA A 61 -5.32 -7.39 -14.71
C ALA A 61 -6.23 -7.81 -15.87
N GLU A 62 -6.60 -9.10 -15.95
CA GLU A 62 -7.57 -9.59 -16.94
C GLU A 62 -8.96 -9.00 -16.68
N VAL A 63 -9.40 -8.95 -15.41
CA VAL A 63 -10.69 -8.33 -15.07
C VAL A 63 -10.70 -6.84 -15.41
N TRP A 64 -9.61 -6.12 -15.13
CA TRP A 64 -9.45 -4.71 -15.50
C TRP A 64 -9.54 -4.48 -17.02
N SER A 65 -8.86 -5.31 -17.81
CA SER A 65 -8.82 -5.15 -19.27
C SER A 65 -10.10 -5.61 -19.97
N GLN A 66 -10.75 -6.67 -19.48
CA GLN A 66 -11.91 -7.29 -20.15
C GLN A 66 -13.25 -6.79 -19.60
N HIS A 67 -13.29 -6.30 -18.36
CA HIS A 67 -14.52 -5.94 -17.63
C HIS A 67 -14.38 -4.58 -16.94
N ARG A 68 -13.95 -3.55 -17.70
CA ARG A 68 -13.73 -2.20 -17.18
C ARG A 68 -14.96 -1.55 -16.56
N ASP A 69 -16.16 -2.00 -16.94
CA ASP A 69 -17.44 -1.55 -16.38
C ASP A 69 -17.55 -1.79 -14.87
N LEU A 70 -16.89 -2.83 -14.35
CA LEU A 70 -16.77 -3.12 -12.92
C LEU A 70 -16.02 -2.03 -12.16
N PHE A 71 -15.20 -1.24 -12.85
CA PHE A 71 -14.41 -0.14 -12.29
C PHE A 71 -14.91 1.22 -12.76
N GLY A 72 -16.16 1.30 -13.22
CA GLY A 72 -16.80 2.55 -13.63
C GLY A 72 -16.29 3.10 -14.96
N ASN A 73 -15.71 2.26 -15.82
CA ASN A 73 -15.07 2.71 -17.07
C ASN A 73 -13.88 3.65 -16.84
N ALA A 74 -13.21 3.52 -15.69
CA ALA A 74 -12.00 4.28 -15.36
C ALA A 74 -10.95 4.19 -16.48
N LYS A 75 -10.24 5.29 -16.69
CA LYS A 75 -9.21 5.42 -17.73
C LYS A 75 -7.92 4.68 -17.34
N GLY A 76 -6.99 4.58 -18.29
CA GLY A 76 -5.69 3.97 -18.09
C GLY A 76 -5.61 2.52 -18.60
N ASP A 77 -4.39 2.10 -18.92
CA ASP A 77 -4.11 0.79 -19.50
C ASP A 77 -4.03 -0.30 -18.41
N VAL A 78 -3.55 0.07 -17.22
CA VAL A 78 -3.39 -0.82 -16.06
C VAL A 78 -4.31 -0.40 -14.92
N PHE A 79 -4.65 -1.34 -14.03
CA PHE A 79 -5.38 -1.00 -12.80
C PHE A 79 -4.47 -0.10 -11.95
N PRO A 80 -4.96 1.04 -11.46
CA PRO A 80 -4.07 2.14 -11.06
C PRO A 80 -3.42 1.97 -9.69
N LEU A 81 -3.90 1.05 -8.85
CA LEU A 81 -3.46 0.92 -7.46
C LEU A 81 -2.88 -0.46 -7.15
N LEU A 82 -2.08 -0.50 -6.09
CA LEU A 82 -1.53 -1.71 -5.51
C LEU A 82 -1.61 -1.58 -3.98
N THR A 83 -2.21 -2.56 -3.32
CA THR A 83 -2.25 -2.64 -1.86
C THR A 83 -1.41 -3.80 -1.38
N LYS A 84 -0.51 -3.54 -0.43
CA LYS A 84 0.39 -4.54 0.14
C LYS A 84 0.33 -4.54 1.66
N ILE A 85 0.67 -5.67 2.28
CA ILE A 85 1.09 -5.72 3.67
C ILE A 85 2.58 -6.05 3.70
N LEU A 86 3.37 -5.23 4.41
CA LEU A 86 4.81 -5.42 4.54
C LEU A 86 5.13 -5.89 5.96
N ASP A 87 6.01 -6.89 6.08
CA ASP A 87 6.59 -7.39 7.32
C ASP A 87 8.10 -7.10 7.32
N ALA A 88 8.49 -5.96 7.90
CA ALA A 88 9.88 -5.56 8.00
C ALA A 88 10.54 -6.23 9.21
N ASN A 89 11.11 -7.42 9.02
CA ASN A 89 11.88 -8.10 10.05
C ASN A 89 13.32 -7.52 10.18
N ASP A 90 13.79 -6.84 9.14
CA ASP A 90 15.02 -6.05 9.11
C ASP A 90 14.78 -4.74 8.33
N ASP A 91 15.72 -3.80 8.38
CA ASP A 91 15.59 -2.51 7.71
C ASP A 91 15.39 -2.67 6.19
N LEU A 92 14.39 -2.01 5.61
CA LEU A 92 14.28 -1.88 4.16
C LEU A 92 15.32 -0.90 3.65
N SER A 93 15.68 -1.01 2.37
CA SER A 93 16.58 -0.03 1.76
C SER A 93 16.02 1.38 1.83
N VAL A 94 16.89 2.36 2.01
CA VAL A 94 16.58 3.76 1.79
C VAL A 94 16.39 3.99 0.31
N GLN A 95 15.24 4.54 -0.05
CA GLN A 95 14.79 4.62 -1.42
C GLN A 95 13.97 5.88 -1.69
N VAL A 96 13.74 6.14 -2.97
CA VAL A 96 12.87 7.20 -3.47
C VAL A 96 12.16 6.72 -4.73
N HIS A 97 10.94 7.19 -4.92
CA HIS A 97 10.08 6.80 -6.03
C HIS A 97 9.87 7.95 -7.03
N PRO A 98 9.85 7.68 -8.34
CA PRO A 98 9.53 8.69 -9.34
C PRO A 98 8.05 9.07 -9.35
N ASN A 99 7.76 10.24 -9.93
CA ASN A 99 6.41 10.58 -10.38
C ASN A 99 6.10 9.92 -11.74
N ASP A 100 4.85 10.04 -12.20
CA ASP A 100 4.40 9.43 -13.47
C ASP A 100 5.22 9.87 -14.69
N ALA A 101 5.57 11.15 -14.77
CA ALA A 101 6.33 11.67 -15.91
C ALA A 101 7.73 11.03 -16.02
N TYR A 102 8.42 10.83 -14.89
CA TYR A 102 9.71 10.16 -14.87
C TYR A 102 9.56 8.64 -15.02
N GLY A 103 8.63 8.02 -14.28
CA GLY A 103 8.36 6.59 -14.33
C GLY A 103 8.03 6.10 -15.74
N LEU A 104 7.10 6.77 -16.43
CA LEU A 104 6.68 6.36 -17.78
C LEU A 104 7.80 6.54 -18.81
N LYS A 105 8.63 7.56 -18.63
CA LYS A 105 9.71 7.88 -19.56
C LYS A 105 10.91 6.95 -19.42
N HIS A 106 11.25 6.55 -18.18
CA HIS A 106 12.49 5.83 -17.88
C HIS A 106 12.26 4.34 -17.65
N GLU A 107 11.13 3.96 -17.06
CA GLU A 107 10.83 2.58 -16.65
C GLU A 107 9.63 1.98 -17.39
N GLY A 108 8.80 2.82 -18.03
CA GLY A 108 7.57 2.38 -18.69
C GLY A 108 6.43 2.03 -17.72
N GLU A 109 6.57 2.42 -16.45
CA GLU A 109 5.58 2.22 -15.39
C GLU A 109 4.99 3.56 -14.92
N LEU A 110 3.90 3.49 -14.16
CA LEU A 110 3.43 4.66 -13.41
C LEU A 110 4.50 5.10 -12.40
N GLY A 111 4.35 6.33 -11.92
CA GLY A 111 5.03 6.76 -10.70
C GLY A 111 4.55 5.96 -9.50
N LYS A 112 5.17 6.22 -8.35
CA LYS A 112 4.87 5.50 -7.11
C LYS A 112 4.75 6.46 -5.95
N THR A 113 3.66 7.23 -5.93
CA THR A 113 3.13 7.80 -4.70
C THR A 113 2.45 6.70 -3.89
N GLU A 114 2.68 6.71 -2.58
CA GLU A 114 2.17 5.69 -1.66
C GLU A 114 1.81 6.26 -0.31
N CYS A 115 1.21 5.44 0.55
CA CYS A 115 0.97 5.76 1.94
C CYS A 115 1.02 4.49 2.79
N TRP A 116 1.30 4.67 4.07
CA TRP A 116 1.48 3.60 5.03
C TRP A 116 0.54 3.81 6.22
N TYR A 117 -0.24 2.79 6.53
CA TYR A 117 -0.88 2.64 7.83
C TYR A 117 -0.08 1.63 8.65
N VAL A 118 0.42 2.04 9.83
CA VAL A 118 1.20 1.16 10.71
C VAL A 118 0.27 0.20 11.44
N ILE A 119 0.22 -1.05 10.96
CA ILE A 119 -0.59 -2.13 11.57
C ILE A 119 -0.04 -2.48 12.94
N ASP A 120 1.28 -2.56 13.06
CA ASP A 120 2.00 -2.88 14.28
C ASP A 120 3.45 -2.37 14.22
N ALA A 121 4.04 -2.08 15.37
CA ALA A 121 5.43 -1.66 15.47
C ALA A 121 6.02 -2.07 16.82
N ASP A 122 7.21 -2.67 16.79
CA ASP A 122 7.95 -3.00 18.01
C ASP A 122 8.41 -1.71 18.73
N GLU A 123 8.59 -1.76 20.04
CA GLU A 123 8.95 -0.57 20.84
C GLU A 123 10.25 0.07 20.33
N GLY A 124 10.19 1.36 20.00
CA GLY A 124 11.34 2.12 19.52
C GLY A 124 11.63 1.97 18.03
N SER A 125 10.79 1.28 17.27
CA SER A 125 10.91 1.19 15.81
C SER A 125 10.84 2.58 15.18
N GLU A 126 11.60 2.77 14.10
CA GLU A 126 11.72 4.04 13.38
C GLU A 126 11.58 3.83 11.88
N ILE A 127 11.05 4.83 11.19
CA ILE A 127 11.13 4.94 9.73
C ILE A 127 12.14 6.03 9.37
N ILE A 128 12.70 5.92 8.16
CA ILE A 128 13.34 7.07 7.51
C ILE A 128 12.26 7.78 6.70
N TYR A 129 12.13 9.08 6.90
CA TYR A 129 11.13 9.89 6.21
C TYR A 129 11.66 11.32 5.98
N GLY A 130 12.12 11.54 4.76
CA GLY A 130 12.75 12.77 4.31
C GLY A 130 14.25 12.84 4.57
N HIS A 131 14.83 13.98 4.19
CA HIS A 131 16.25 14.29 4.35
C HIS A 131 16.49 15.73 4.83
N HIS A 132 17.73 16.03 5.24
CA HIS A 132 18.12 17.34 5.76
C HIS A 132 18.71 18.30 4.73
N ALA A 133 19.25 17.77 3.60
CA ALA A 133 19.87 18.58 2.54
C ALA A 133 18.96 19.71 2.01
N LYS A 134 19.57 20.87 1.73
CA LYS A 134 18.91 22.11 1.29
C LYS A 134 19.03 22.38 -0.21
N SER A 135 19.98 21.74 -0.88
CA SER A 135 20.15 21.80 -2.33
C SER A 135 20.53 20.45 -2.91
N LYS A 136 20.48 20.34 -4.24
CA LYS A 136 20.88 19.13 -4.97
C LYS A 136 22.36 18.80 -4.74
N GLU A 137 23.22 19.81 -4.74
CA GLU A 137 24.66 19.66 -4.51
C GLU A 137 24.94 19.14 -3.10
N GLU A 138 24.21 19.62 -2.09
CA GLU A 138 24.34 19.13 -0.72
C GLU A 138 23.87 17.66 -0.61
N LEU A 139 22.75 17.31 -1.26
CA LEU A 139 22.26 15.93 -1.31
C LEU A 139 23.29 14.99 -1.94
N GLU A 140 23.82 15.35 -3.12
CA GLU A 140 24.87 14.62 -3.83
C GLU A 140 26.10 14.40 -2.94
N GLN A 141 26.62 15.49 -2.35
CA GLN A 141 27.81 15.43 -1.50
C GLN A 141 27.61 14.52 -0.27
N MET A 142 26.45 14.59 0.39
CA MET A 142 26.17 13.77 1.58
C MET A 142 26.00 12.29 1.23
N ILE A 143 25.38 11.97 0.09
CA ILE A 143 25.26 10.60 -0.44
C ILE A 143 26.64 10.04 -0.77
N GLU A 144 27.45 10.76 -1.56
CA GLU A 144 28.79 10.32 -1.99
C GLU A 144 29.74 10.08 -0.83
N SER A 145 29.63 10.90 0.22
CA SER A 145 30.47 10.79 1.42
C SER A 145 29.88 9.86 2.50
N GLY A 146 28.74 9.22 2.25
CA GLY A 146 28.10 8.27 3.17
C GLY A 146 27.65 8.89 4.49
N GLN A 147 27.28 10.18 4.50
CA GLN A 147 26.86 10.91 5.69
C GLN A 147 25.39 10.64 6.08
N TRP A 148 24.99 9.37 6.12
CA TRP A 148 23.60 8.93 6.26
C TRP A 148 22.92 9.47 7.53
N ASP A 149 23.60 9.45 8.68
CA ASP A 149 23.04 9.94 9.94
C ASP A 149 22.80 11.45 9.95
N GLN A 150 23.51 12.21 9.12
CA GLN A 150 23.31 13.65 8.96
C GLN A 150 22.28 13.95 7.87
N LEU A 151 22.22 13.10 6.84
CA LEU A 151 21.33 13.29 5.71
C LEU A 151 19.90 12.87 6.03
N LEU A 152 19.71 11.68 6.61
CA LEU A 152 18.42 11.01 6.72
C LEU A 152 17.68 11.43 7.99
N ARG A 153 16.38 11.64 7.84
CA ARG A 153 15.49 11.97 8.95
C ARG A 153 14.84 10.70 9.48
N ARG A 154 15.04 10.40 10.77
CA ARG A 154 14.41 9.27 11.45
C ARG A 154 13.21 9.71 12.28
N ILE A 155 12.12 8.97 12.20
CA ILE A 155 10.88 9.23 12.93
C ILE A 155 10.46 7.96 13.65
N LYS A 156 10.21 8.04 14.96
CA LYS A 156 9.63 6.94 15.73
C LYS A 156 8.20 6.70 15.32
N VAL A 157 7.82 5.44 15.20
CA VAL A 157 6.47 5.04 14.80
C VAL A 157 5.79 4.19 15.86
N ASN A 158 4.47 4.31 15.92
CA ASN A 158 3.61 3.49 16.74
C ASN A 158 2.51 2.87 15.88
N LYS A 159 1.90 1.80 16.39
CA LYS A 159 0.68 1.26 15.81
C LYS A 159 -0.40 2.34 15.65
N GLY A 160 -1.03 2.37 14.49
CA GLY A 160 -2.08 3.33 14.13
C GLY A 160 -1.55 4.62 13.50
N ASP A 161 -0.23 4.85 13.48
CA ASP A 161 0.34 6.00 12.76
C ASP A 161 0.09 5.87 11.25
N PHE A 162 -0.03 7.02 10.59
CA PHE A 162 -0.24 7.09 9.15
C PHE A 162 0.76 8.05 8.49
N PHE A 163 1.33 7.63 7.37
CA PHE A 163 2.29 8.41 6.58
C PHE A 163 1.88 8.46 5.11
N HIS A 164 1.77 9.65 4.55
CA HIS A 164 1.62 9.83 3.10
C HIS A 164 3.00 10.04 2.48
N VAL A 165 3.44 9.18 1.57
CA VAL A 165 4.76 9.21 0.96
C VAL A 165 4.60 9.64 -0.51
N GLN A 166 4.69 10.95 -0.73
CA GLN A 166 4.63 11.49 -2.10
C GLN A 166 5.87 11.04 -2.89
N SER A 167 5.69 10.78 -4.19
CA SER A 167 6.83 10.52 -5.09
C SER A 167 7.91 11.61 -4.94
N GLY A 168 9.18 11.21 -4.90
CA GLY A 168 10.31 12.09 -4.64
C GLY A 168 10.68 12.24 -3.17
N THR A 169 9.95 11.61 -2.24
CA THR A 169 10.34 11.56 -0.82
C THR A 169 11.38 10.46 -0.60
N ILE A 170 12.55 10.78 -0.03
CA ILE A 170 13.50 9.76 0.46
C ILE A 170 12.92 9.10 1.70
N HIS A 171 12.82 7.78 1.72
CA HIS A 171 12.19 7.06 2.84
C HIS A 171 12.72 5.62 2.98
N ALA A 172 12.44 5.00 4.13
CA ALA A 172 12.63 3.57 4.39
C ALA A 172 11.76 3.12 5.56
N ILE A 173 11.32 1.87 5.53
CA ILE A 173 10.67 1.21 6.67
C ILE A 173 11.76 0.51 7.49
N GLY A 174 11.87 0.82 8.78
CA GLY A 174 12.81 0.16 9.67
C GLY A 174 12.32 -1.20 10.16
N ALA A 175 13.25 -1.97 10.74
CA ALA A 175 12.97 -3.26 11.34
C ALA A 175 11.90 -3.18 12.45
N GLY A 176 11.12 -4.26 12.60
CA GLY A 176 10.08 -4.39 13.62
C GLY A 176 8.72 -3.80 13.23
N ILE A 177 8.60 -3.21 12.04
CA ILE A 177 7.39 -2.51 11.58
C ILE A 177 6.58 -3.39 10.63
N MET A 178 5.27 -3.44 10.86
CA MET A 178 4.30 -4.00 9.92
C MET A 178 3.35 -2.91 9.43
N ILE A 179 3.24 -2.76 8.12
CA ILE A 179 2.36 -1.74 7.51
C ILE A 179 1.37 -2.33 6.52
N LEU A 180 0.25 -1.64 6.31
CA LEU A 180 -0.51 -1.71 5.08
C LEU A 180 -0.08 -0.53 4.20
N GLU A 181 0.40 -0.84 3.02
CA GLU A 181 0.79 0.13 1.99
C GLU A 181 -0.31 0.22 0.93
N THR A 182 -0.79 1.43 0.64
CA THR A 182 -1.58 1.71 -0.57
C THR A 182 -0.77 2.62 -1.47
N GLN A 183 -0.53 2.17 -2.70
CA GLN A 183 0.34 2.85 -3.66
C GLN A 183 -0.28 2.87 -5.05
N GLN A 184 0.24 3.72 -5.94
CA GLN A 184 0.04 3.55 -7.38
C GLN A 184 0.59 2.18 -7.85
N SER A 185 0.05 1.61 -8.93
CA SER A 185 0.48 0.31 -9.45
C SER A 185 1.82 0.41 -10.19
N SER A 186 2.90 0.45 -9.43
CA SER A 186 4.29 0.52 -9.88
C SER A 186 5.19 -0.27 -8.91
N ASP A 187 6.21 -0.95 -9.42
CA ASP A 187 7.24 -1.61 -8.61
C ASP A 187 8.59 -0.88 -8.70
N THR A 188 8.59 0.28 -9.37
CA THR A 188 9.77 1.11 -9.59
C THR A 188 10.32 1.69 -8.28
N THR A 189 11.57 1.36 -7.98
CA THR A 189 12.26 1.75 -6.75
C THR A 189 13.70 2.17 -7.02
N TYR A 190 14.04 3.42 -6.73
CA TYR A 190 15.44 3.87 -6.77
C TYR A 190 16.04 3.82 -5.37
N ARG A 191 16.96 2.88 -5.19
CA ARG A 191 17.66 2.64 -3.93
C ARG A 191 18.84 3.61 -3.77
N VAL A 192 18.85 4.36 -2.66
CA VAL A 192 19.91 5.30 -2.29
C VAL A 192 20.95 4.61 -1.39
N TYR A 193 20.50 3.83 -0.41
CA TYR A 193 21.36 3.15 0.56
C TYR A 193 20.75 1.84 1.02
N ASP A 194 21.60 0.86 1.32
CA ASP A 194 21.18 -0.49 1.69
C ASP A 194 22.06 -1.14 2.73
N TYR A 195 22.66 -0.34 3.61
CA TYR A 195 23.41 -0.84 4.76
C TYR A 195 24.61 -1.73 4.40
N ASP A 196 25.12 -1.61 3.17
CA ASP A 196 26.19 -2.45 2.62
C ASP A 196 25.93 -3.96 2.79
N ARG A 197 24.64 -4.33 2.89
CA ARG A 197 24.24 -5.72 3.12
C ARG A 197 24.38 -6.54 1.86
N LYS A 198 24.68 -7.81 2.07
CA LYS A 198 24.88 -8.79 0.99
C LYS A 198 23.66 -9.70 0.89
N ASP A 199 23.32 -10.05 -0.34
CA ASP A 199 22.34 -11.10 -0.61
C ASP A 199 22.90 -12.50 -0.24
N ASP A 200 22.05 -13.52 -0.41
CA ASP A 200 22.41 -14.92 -0.12
C ASP A 200 23.57 -15.45 -1.01
N GLN A 201 23.93 -14.72 -2.08
CA GLN A 201 25.06 -15.02 -2.97
C GLN A 201 26.31 -14.20 -2.64
N GLY A 202 26.25 -13.29 -1.66
CA GLY A 202 27.36 -12.45 -1.24
C GLY A 202 27.52 -11.14 -2.03
N ASN A 203 26.57 -10.79 -2.89
CA ASN A 203 26.59 -9.57 -3.71
C ASN A 203 25.89 -8.41 -3.00
N LEU A 204 26.39 -7.19 -3.22
CA LEU A 204 25.65 -5.98 -2.84
C LEU A 204 24.49 -5.77 -3.81
N ARG A 205 23.35 -5.29 -3.30
CA ARG A 205 22.22 -4.91 -4.16
C ARG A 205 22.51 -3.60 -4.89
N GLU A 206 21.96 -3.48 -6.09
CA GLU A 206 22.13 -2.31 -6.93
C GLU A 206 21.57 -1.03 -6.28
N LEU A 207 22.39 0.01 -6.27
CA LEU A 207 22.01 1.38 -5.90
C LEU A 207 21.76 2.18 -7.18
N HIS A 208 20.76 3.05 -7.15
CA HIS A 208 20.27 3.84 -8.28
C HIS A 208 20.54 5.33 -8.00
N ILE A 209 21.81 5.66 -7.71
CA ILE A 209 22.17 6.94 -7.10
C ILE A 209 21.75 8.12 -7.98
N GLN A 210 22.07 8.08 -9.28
CA GLN A 210 21.71 9.17 -10.20
C GLN A 210 20.20 9.36 -10.31
N GLN A 211 19.44 8.27 -10.52
CA GLN A 211 17.99 8.33 -10.59
C GLN A 211 17.39 8.85 -9.29
N SER A 212 17.94 8.41 -8.14
CA SER A 212 17.49 8.85 -6.83
C SER A 212 17.64 10.37 -6.67
N ILE A 213 18.80 10.91 -7.04
CA ILE A 213 19.05 12.35 -7.04
C ILE A 213 18.11 13.09 -8.01
N ASP A 214 17.86 12.52 -9.19
CA ASP A 214 17.02 13.16 -10.21
C ASP A 214 15.56 13.30 -9.79
N VAL A 215 15.04 12.35 -9.00
CA VAL A 215 13.63 12.35 -8.60
C VAL A 215 13.38 12.87 -7.19
N THR A 216 14.42 13.04 -6.36
CA THR A 216 14.25 13.53 -4.99
C THR A 216 13.72 14.97 -4.98
N THR A 217 12.71 15.23 -4.17
CA THR A 217 12.20 16.58 -3.91
C THR A 217 13.10 17.27 -2.90
N ILE A 218 13.67 18.41 -3.28
CA ILE A 218 14.65 19.15 -2.47
C ILE A 218 14.23 20.63 -2.35
N PRO A 219 14.19 21.20 -1.13
CA PRO A 219 14.34 20.52 0.16
C PRO A 219 13.12 19.63 0.48
N HIS A 220 13.32 18.64 1.34
CA HIS A 220 12.21 17.85 1.88
C HIS A 220 11.27 18.74 2.73
N ILE A 221 9.96 18.58 2.50
CA ILE A 221 8.89 19.24 3.26
C ILE A 221 7.90 18.15 3.67
N ASP A 222 7.59 18.05 4.96
CA ASP A 222 6.59 17.09 5.43
C ASP A 222 5.20 17.48 4.88
N PRO A 223 4.43 16.52 4.32
CA PRO A 223 3.09 16.81 3.86
C PRO A 223 2.18 17.17 5.03
N VAL A 224 1.29 18.14 4.81
CA VAL A 224 0.26 18.49 5.78
C VAL A 224 -0.94 17.57 5.54
N LEU A 225 -1.22 16.70 6.50
CA LEU A 225 -2.37 15.80 6.45
C LEU A 225 -3.57 16.42 7.18
N HIS A 226 -4.73 16.31 6.55
CA HIS A 226 -6.01 16.72 7.12
C HIS A 226 -6.80 15.48 7.54
N ILE A 227 -6.32 14.79 8.58
CA ILE A 227 -6.95 13.58 9.10
C ILE A 227 -8.24 13.98 9.83
N GLU A 228 -9.37 13.41 9.44
CA GLU A 228 -10.68 13.69 10.03
C GLU A 228 -11.38 12.39 10.43
N THR A 229 -11.88 12.32 11.66
CA THR A 229 -12.64 11.18 12.18
C THR A 229 -14.11 11.54 12.37
N LYS A 230 -15.00 10.73 11.79
CA LYS A 230 -16.45 10.88 11.87
C LYS A 230 -17.08 9.63 12.47
N ASN A 231 -17.93 9.85 13.47
CA ASN A 231 -18.69 8.79 14.12
C ASN A 231 -20.06 8.66 13.46
N HIS A 232 -20.39 7.45 13.04
CA HIS A 232 -21.70 7.06 12.51
C HIS A 232 -22.27 5.91 13.33
N GLU A 233 -23.49 5.46 13.02
CA GLU A 233 -24.09 4.32 13.70
C GLU A 233 -23.21 3.08 13.53
N ASN A 234 -22.67 2.56 14.64
CA ASN A 234 -21.84 1.36 14.72
C ASN A 234 -20.51 1.39 13.92
N VAL A 235 -20.07 2.56 13.45
CA VAL A 235 -18.77 2.71 12.77
C VAL A 235 -18.14 4.07 13.05
N GLU A 236 -16.85 4.06 13.36
CA GLU A 236 -15.97 5.23 13.29
C GLU A 236 -15.21 5.18 11.95
N VAL A 237 -15.26 6.28 11.20
CA VAL A 237 -14.58 6.43 9.91
C VAL A 237 -13.52 7.52 10.04
N THR A 238 -12.26 7.14 9.87
CA THR A 238 -11.14 8.08 9.79
C THR A 238 -10.66 8.21 8.35
N THR A 239 -10.74 9.41 7.79
CA THR A 239 -10.13 9.72 6.50
C THR A 239 -8.68 10.14 6.75
N TYR A 240 -7.73 9.36 6.24
CA TYR A 240 -6.31 9.66 6.42
C TYR A 240 -5.75 10.59 5.34
N VAL A 241 -6.12 10.34 4.09
CA VAL A 241 -5.66 11.12 2.95
C VAL A 241 -6.72 11.10 1.85
N GLU A 242 -6.88 12.24 1.21
CA GLU A 242 -7.56 12.39 -0.08
C GLU A 242 -6.54 12.99 -1.04
N SER A 243 -6.30 12.33 -2.18
CA SER A 243 -5.24 12.73 -3.12
C SER A 243 -5.66 12.55 -4.57
N ASP A 244 -4.78 12.98 -5.48
CA ASP A 244 -5.00 12.82 -6.91
C ASP A 244 -5.04 11.34 -7.32
N PHE A 245 -4.30 10.47 -6.63
CA PHE A 245 -4.16 9.05 -7.00
C PHE A 245 -5.10 8.12 -6.23
N PHE A 246 -5.27 8.34 -4.93
CA PHE A 246 -6.10 7.50 -4.06
C PHE A 246 -6.58 8.26 -2.83
N ASP A 247 -7.69 7.80 -2.28
CA ASP A 247 -8.18 8.21 -0.97
C ASP A 247 -8.14 6.99 -0.04
N VAL A 248 -7.75 7.18 1.23
CA VAL A 248 -7.61 6.09 2.21
C VAL A 248 -8.36 6.40 3.49
N TYR A 249 -9.08 5.38 3.97
CA TYR A 249 -9.96 5.43 5.12
C TYR A 249 -9.71 4.25 6.06
N GLU A 250 -9.86 4.47 7.36
CA GLU A 250 -10.07 3.41 8.35
C GLU A 250 -11.56 3.33 8.70
N TRP A 251 -12.09 2.11 8.76
CA TRP A 251 -13.41 1.81 9.31
C TRP A 251 -13.23 0.92 10.55
N ASP A 252 -13.50 1.47 11.73
CA ASP A 252 -13.62 0.70 12.98
C ASP A 252 -15.11 0.43 13.25
N ILE A 253 -15.52 -0.80 12.99
CA ILE A 253 -16.92 -1.24 12.99
C ILE A 253 -17.19 -2.05 14.25
N THR A 254 -18.24 -1.69 14.99
CA THR A 254 -18.77 -2.45 16.12
C THR A 254 -20.29 -2.55 16.03
N GLY A 255 -20.78 -3.66 15.48
CA GLY A 255 -22.18 -3.88 15.15
C GLY A 255 -22.41 -3.74 13.64
N LYS A 256 -23.65 -3.39 13.26
CA LYS A 256 -24.06 -3.25 11.86
C LYS A 256 -23.92 -1.81 11.39
N ALA A 257 -23.07 -1.59 10.40
CA ALA A 257 -22.85 -0.31 9.73
C ALA A 257 -23.25 -0.39 8.25
N ASP A 258 -23.99 0.61 7.78
CA ASP A 258 -24.44 0.71 6.39
C ASP A 258 -23.60 1.74 5.64
N PHE A 259 -23.21 1.41 4.41
CA PHE A 259 -22.33 2.21 3.56
C PHE A 259 -22.98 2.48 2.21
N THR A 260 -22.62 3.62 1.63
CA THR A 260 -22.96 3.99 0.24
C THR A 260 -21.67 4.30 -0.51
N ALA A 261 -21.55 3.81 -1.74
CA ALA A 261 -20.39 4.04 -2.59
C ALA A 261 -20.16 5.54 -2.81
N THR A 262 -18.95 6.01 -2.50
CA THR A 262 -18.49 7.39 -2.75
C THR A 262 -17.61 7.51 -4.00
N ALA A 263 -17.16 6.38 -4.54
CA ALA A 263 -16.29 6.29 -5.71
C ALA A 263 -16.75 5.16 -6.64
N PRO A 264 -16.18 5.07 -7.86
CA PRO A 264 -16.50 4.01 -8.81
C PRO A 264 -16.23 2.59 -8.29
N TYR A 265 -15.27 2.38 -7.39
CA TYR A 265 -15.02 1.10 -6.74
C TYR A 265 -14.27 1.33 -5.43
N THR A 266 -14.32 0.35 -4.53
CA THR A 266 -13.65 0.43 -3.22
C THR A 266 -12.80 -0.81 -2.99
N LEU A 267 -11.52 -0.62 -2.67
CA LEU A 267 -10.60 -1.66 -2.25
C LEU A 267 -10.73 -1.81 -0.74
N VAL A 268 -10.78 -3.04 -0.24
CA VAL A 268 -11.05 -3.32 1.17
C VAL A 268 -10.08 -4.37 1.68
N SER A 269 -9.41 -4.05 2.80
CA SER A 269 -8.49 -4.95 3.50
C SER A 269 -8.88 -5.07 4.97
N VAL A 270 -9.23 -6.28 5.42
CA VAL A 270 -9.62 -6.54 6.81
C VAL A 270 -8.38 -6.78 7.66
N LEU A 271 -8.04 -5.83 8.54
CA LEU A 271 -6.85 -5.89 9.39
C LEU A 271 -7.08 -6.61 10.70
N ALA A 272 -8.29 -6.56 11.25
CA ALA A 272 -8.61 -7.25 12.50
C ALA A 272 -10.09 -7.64 12.58
N GLY A 273 -10.36 -8.64 13.41
CA GLY A 273 -11.71 -9.04 13.78
C GLY A 273 -12.41 -9.93 12.76
N GLU A 274 -13.73 -10.02 12.91
CA GLU A 274 -14.61 -10.86 12.11
C GLU A 274 -16.01 -10.26 12.00
N GLY A 275 -16.69 -10.59 10.91
CA GLY A 275 -18.04 -10.12 10.64
C GLY A 275 -18.55 -10.61 9.29
N LYS A 276 -19.48 -9.86 8.71
CA LYS A 276 -20.18 -10.25 7.49
C LYS A 276 -20.53 -9.05 6.63
N LEU A 277 -20.17 -9.12 5.35
CA LEU A 277 -20.65 -8.22 4.31
C LEU A 277 -22.03 -8.70 3.82
N SER A 278 -22.97 -7.78 3.67
CA SER A 278 -24.31 -8.04 3.11
C SER A 278 -24.63 -7.02 2.02
N LEU A 279 -25.17 -7.50 0.90
CA LEU A 279 -25.59 -6.67 -0.22
C LEU A 279 -27.11 -6.48 -0.23
N VAL A 280 -27.58 -5.48 -0.98
CA VAL A 280 -29.01 -5.15 -1.09
C VAL A 280 -29.83 -6.28 -1.71
N ASP A 281 -29.22 -7.13 -2.55
CA ASP A 281 -29.88 -8.29 -3.15
C ASP A 281 -30.03 -9.49 -2.17
N GLY A 282 -29.58 -9.34 -0.93
CA GLY A 282 -29.61 -10.36 0.11
C GLY A 282 -28.39 -11.28 0.13
N SER A 283 -27.48 -11.17 -0.85
CA SER A 283 -26.22 -11.92 -0.85
C SER A 283 -25.34 -11.53 0.33
N SER A 284 -24.54 -12.48 0.79
CA SER A 284 -23.74 -12.26 1.99
C SER A 284 -22.45 -13.07 2.04
N TYR A 285 -21.41 -12.47 2.58
CA TYR A 285 -20.04 -12.96 2.54
C TYR A 285 -19.38 -12.81 3.92
N PRO A 286 -18.75 -13.86 4.46
CA PRO A 286 -18.01 -13.76 5.72
C PRO A 286 -16.76 -12.89 5.54
N LEU A 287 -16.46 -12.06 6.53
CA LEU A 287 -15.25 -11.26 6.60
C LEU A 287 -14.45 -11.71 7.83
N THR A 288 -13.18 -11.99 7.61
CA THR A 288 -12.21 -12.29 8.67
C THR A 288 -10.94 -11.52 8.39
N LYS A 289 -10.11 -11.32 9.42
CA LYS A 289 -8.75 -10.80 9.27
C LYS A 289 -7.99 -11.45 8.09
N GLY A 290 -7.29 -10.62 7.33
CA GLY A 290 -6.47 -11.02 6.18
C GLY A 290 -7.25 -11.23 4.88
N VAL A 291 -8.55 -10.95 4.87
CA VAL A 291 -9.37 -10.95 3.66
C VAL A 291 -9.23 -9.63 2.93
N HIS A 292 -9.02 -9.71 1.61
CA HIS A 292 -8.92 -8.58 0.69
C HIS A 292 -9.92 -8.73 -0.45
N PHE A 293 -10.61 -7.64 -0.79
CA PHE A 293 -11.59 -7.66 -1.86
C PHE A 293 -11.83 -6.27 -2.46
N ILE A 294 -12.50 -6.25 -3.62
CA ILE A 294 -12.97 -5.03 -4.27
C ILE A 294 -14.49 -5.04 -4.31
N LEU A 295 -15.11 -3.92 -3.95
CA LEU A 295 -16.51 -3.63 -4.23
C LEU A 295 -16.59 -2.90 -5.59
N PRO A 296 -17.05 -3.57 -6.66
CA PRO A 296 -17.11 -2.98 -8.00
C PRO A 296 -18.21 -1.91 -8.09
N ASN A 297 -18.15 -1.10 -9.16
CA ASN A 297 -19.07 -0.02 -9.49
C ASN A 297 -20.55 -0.38 -9.42
N GLY A 298 -20.88 -1.63 -9.73
CA GLY A 298 -22.24 -2.11 -9.66
C GLY A 298 -22.82 -2.24 -8.24
N ILE A 299 -21.99 -2.20 -7.20
CA ILE A 299 -22.39 -2.26 -5.79
C ILE A 299 -22.45 -0.84 -5.24
N LYS A 300 -23.66 -0.29 -5.10
CA LYS A 300 -23.86 1.09 -4.65
C LYS A 300 -24.09 1.23 -3.15
N GLN A 301 -24.59 0.18 -2.51
CA GLN A 301 -24.89 0.14 -1.08
C GLN A 301 -24.57 -1.25 -0.54
N TRP A 302 -24.04 -1.30 0.67
CA TRP A 302 -23.75 -2.54 1.37
C TRP A 302 -23.80 -2.30 2.89
N SER A 303 -23.80 -3.40 3.64
CA SER A 303 -23.75 -3.39 5.09
C SER A 303 -22.65 -4.30 5.58
N ILE A 304 -21.95 -3.90 6.63
CA ILE A 304 -20.98 -4.74 7.33
C ILE A 304 -21.44 -4.87 8.77
N ASP A 305 -21.58 -6.10 9.26
CA ASP A 305 -21.97 -6.41 10.64
C ASP A 305 -20.90 -7.26 11.32
N GLY A 306 -20.42 -6.82 12.48
CA GLY A 306 -19.43 -7.55 13.27
C GLY A 306 -18.56 -6.64 14.13
N LYS A 307 -17.35 -7.10 14.44
CA LYS A 307 -16.31 -6.29 15.06
C LYS A 307 -15.08 -6.34 14.17
N LEU A 308 -14.84 -5.29 13.39
CA LEU A 308 -13.88 -5.30 12.29
C LEU A 308 -13.09 -3.99 12.27
N GLN A 309 -11.77 -4.10 12.07
CA GLN A 309 -10.92 -2.98 11.69
C GLN A 309 -10.53 -3.16 10.22
N ILE A 310 -10.85 -2.18 9.38
CA ILE A 310 -10.69 -2.25 7.94
C ILE A 310 -9.94 -1.02 7.47
N ILE A 311 -8.96 -1.21 6.58
CA ILE A 311 -8.47 -0.13 5.72
C ILE A 311 -9.14 -0.28 4.37
N ALA A 312 -9.78 0.80 3.93
CA ALA A 312 -10.40 0.90 2.63
C ALA A 312 -9.74 2.01 1.82
N SER A 313 -9.71 1.84 0.51
CA SER A 313 -9.25 2.88 -0.41
C SER A 313 -10.10 2.98 -1.66
N THR A 314 -10.12 4.16 -2.25
CA THR A 314 -10.83 4.45 -3.49
C THR A 314 -9.91 5.14 -4.49
N PRO A 315 -10.18 5.04 -5.80
CA PRO A 315 -9.42 5.83 -6.78
C PRO A 315 -9.58 7.33 -6.51
N GLY A 316 -8.44 8.02 -6.50
CA GLY A 316 -8.36 9.48 -6.49
C GLY A 316 -8.84 10.08 -7.81
N ASN A 317 -8.87 11.40 -7.89
CA ASN A 317 -9.49 12.10 -9.02
C ASN A 317 -8.88 11.76 -10.40
N GLU A 318 -7.59 11.45 -10.47
CA GLU A 318 -6.92 11.07 -11.73
C GLU A 318 -7.27 9.65 -12.20
N ASN A 319 -7.78 8.81 -11.29
CA ASN A 319 -8.04 7.39 -11.50
C ASN A 319 -9.54 7.04 -11.61
N ARG A 320 -10.43 8.06 -11.68
CA ARG A 320 -11.88 7.91 -11.79
C ARG A 320 -12.38 7.86 -13.23
#